data_AF-A0A2R6NF29-F1
#
_entry.id   AF-A0A2R6NF29-F1
#
_cell.length_a   1.000
_cell.length_b   1.000
_cell.length_c   1.000
_cell.angle_alpha   90.00
_cell.angle_beta   90.00
_cell.angle_gamma   90.00
#
_symmetry.space_group_name_H-M   'P 1'
#
loop_
_entity.id
_entity.type
_entity.pdbx_description
1 polymer ?
#
loop_
_entity_poly.entity_id
_entity_poly.type
_entity_poly.pdbx_seq_one_letter_code
_entity_poly.pdbx_strand_id
1 'polypeptide(L)'
;MNAMKRPSSRLFSTMSFAPSPPPSSSQPTTRMSNLLDGGAPFYNIYTCADHRWISVGCLEPQFFRAFLERFLRALPSDVLDQEDWVPTLEGQYQKEDWTKMKSFFERGFKLFDRNHWANIFDGSDACAVPVLSPSEAAVLAAPADTTNGLASHIESIPVPHPRLSRTPARPPPDHGSSTLDILLPGQHTNEILMELGIRQDERKKLALDGALGSLEKEVIQAPGAKL
;
A
#
# COMPACT_ATOMS: atom_id res chain seq x y z
N MET A 1 18.90 -0.92 -61.30
CA MET A 1 18.76 -0.48 -59.89
C MET A 1 17.78 -1.42 -59.21
N ASN A 2 18.30 -2.47 -58.55
CA ASN A 2 17.49 -3.55 -57.96
C ASN A 2 17.21 -3.26 -56.48
N ALA A 3 15.94 -3.37 -56.10
CA ALA A 3 15.46 -3.19 -54.74
C ALA A 3 15.87 -4.37 -53.84
N MET A 4 16.60 -4.06 -52.77
CA MET A 4 17.06 -5.04 -51.77
C MET A 4 16.05 -5.08 -50.62
N LYS A 5 15.17 -6.09 -50.63
CA LYS A 5 14.26 -6.41 -49.51
C LYS A 5 15.08 -6.96 -48.33
N ARG A 6 14.97 -6.33 -47.15
CA ARG A 6 15.42 -6.94 -45.89
C ARG A 6 14.27 -7.73 -45.26
N PRO A 7 14.47 -8.97 -44.79
CA PRO A 7 13.44 -9.72 -44.09
C PRO A 7 13.31 -9.23 -42.63
N SER A 8 12.09 -8.96 -42.21
CA SER A 8 11.70 -8.71 -40.82
C SER A 8 11.50 -10.04 -40.11
N SER A 9 12.49 -10.53 -39.37
CA SER A 9 12.30 -11.64 -38.42
C SER A 9 11.89 -11.07 -37.06
N ARG A 10 10.57 -11.07 -36.78
CA ARG A 10 10.08 -10.95 -35.40
C ARG A 10 10.24 -12.30 -34.73
N LEU A 11 11.29 -12.45 -33.93
CA LEU A 11 11.41 -13.56 -32.97
C LEU A 11 10.41 -13.29 -31.85
N PHE A 12 9.25 -13.95 -31.91
CA PHE A 12 8.37 -14.10 -30.76
C PHE A 12 9.03 -15.09 -29.79
N SER A 13 9.74 -14.56 -28.80
CA SER A 13 10.20 -15.36 -27.66
C SER A 13 8.98 -15.69 -26.81
N THR A 14 8.44 -16.89 -26.98
CA THR A 14 7.46 -17.45 -26.05
C THR A 14 8.16 -17.67 -24.72
N MET A 15 7.98 -16.75 -23.76
CA MET A 15 8.33 -17.04 -22.37
C MET A 15 7.39 -18.15 -21.89
N SER A 16 7.96 -19.36 -21.82
CA SER A 16 7.33 -20.47 -21.13
C SER A 16 7.26 -20.10 -19.66
N PHE A 17 6.06 -19.82 -19.17
CA PHE A 17 5.82 -19.67 -17.73
C PHE A 17 6.01 -21.06 -17.11
N ALA A 18 7.21 -21.32 -16.60
CA ALA A 18 7.43 -22.46 -15.72
C ALA A 18 6.60 -22.21 -14.45
N PRO A 19 5.69 -23.13 -14.05
CA PRO A 19 4.99 -23.00 -12.78
C PRO A 19 6.02 -22.99 -11.65
N SER A 20 5.88 -22.03 -10.73
CA SER A 20 6.69 -21.99 -9.51
C SER A 20 6.61 -23.35 -8.80
N PRO A 21 7.75 -23.94 -8.38
CA PRO A 21 7.72 -25.17 -7.62
C PRO A 21 6.92 -24.96 -6.32
N PRO A 22 6.17 -25.98 -5.85
CA PRO A 22 5.48 -25.90 -4.57
C PRO A 22 6.49 -25.63 -3.44
N PRO A 23 6.06 -24.97 -2.35
CA PRO A 23 6.95 -24.68 -1.23
C PRO A 23 7.61 -25.97 -0.73
N SER A 24 8.93 -26.00 -0.84
CA SER A 24 9.77 -27.04 -0.28
C SER A 24 9.47 -27.20 1.21
N SER A 25 9.19 -28.43 1.64
CA SER A 25 8.83 -28.85 2.99
C SER A 25 9.96 -28.74 4.02
N SER A 26 10.88 -27.78 3.87
CA SER A 26 12.10 -27.64 4.69
C SER A 26 12.23 -26.28 5.38
N GLN A 27 11.25 -25.39 5.25
CA GLN A 27 11.29 -24.12 5.97
C GLN A 27 10.88 -24.29 7.43
N PRO A 28 11.69 -23.79 8.39
CA PRO A 28 11.30 -23.80 9.79
C PRO A 28 9.95 -23.10 9.99
N THR A 29 9.07 -23.72 10.77
CA THR A 29 7.70 -23.23 11.03
C THR A 29 7.67 -22.14 12.10
N THR A 30 8.79 -21.89 12.77
CA THR A 30 8.94 -20.82 13.76
C THR A 30 8.84 -19.47 13.06
N ARG A 31 8.01 -18.55 13.58
CA ARG A 31 7.91 -17.18 13.06
C ARG A 31 9.27 -16.48 13.06
N MET A 32 9.50 -15.64 12.05
CA MET A 32 10.72 -14.83 11.90
C MET A 32 11.99 -15.68 11.80
N SER A 33 11.91 -16.82 11.10
CA SER A 33 13.07 -17.69 10.85
C SER A 33 13.35 -17.91 9.37
N ASN A 34 12.53 -17.31 8.51
CA ASN A 34 12.56 -17.46 7.06
C ASN A 34 12.90 -16.15 6.36
N LEU A 35 13.01 -16.22 5.03
CA LEU A 35 13.43 -15.09 4.21
C LEU A 35 12.39 -13.95 4.19
N LEU A 36 11.09 -14.28 4.18
CA LEU A 36 10.00 -13.33 3.94
C LEU A 36 9.08 -13.11 5.15
N ASP A 37 9.47 -13.62 6.32
CA ASP A 37 8.67 -13.56 7.56
C ASP A 37 9.32 -12.69 8.65
N GLY A 38 10.32 -11.88 8.29
CA GLY A 38 11.10 -11.05 9.21
C GLY A 38 12.29 -11.76 9.87
N GLY A 39 12.67 -12.96 9.39
CA GLY A 39 13.89 -13.65 9.82
C GLY A 39 15.16 -13.12 9.17
N ALA A 40 15.10 -12.72 7.89
CA ALA A 40 16.24 -12.17 7.18
C ALA A 40 16.55 -10.71 7.62
N PRO A 41 17.82 -10.35 7.90
CA PRO A 41 18.18 -8.99 8.32
C PRO A 41 17.92 -7.92 7.25
N PHE A 42 18.08 -8.26 5.98
CA PHE A 42 17.84 -7.39 4.83
C PHE A 42 16.38 -7.41 4.35
N TYR A 43 15.48 -8.06 5.11
CA TYR A 43 14.03 -8.05 4.91
C TYR A 43 13.33 -7.98 6.28
N ASN A 44 13.39 -6.82 6.92
CA ASN A 44 12.97 -6.62 8.32
C ASN A 44 12.51 -5.19 8.61
N ILE A 45 12.07 -4.96 9.85
CA ILE A 45 11.73 -3.65 10.39
C ILE A 45 12.67 -3.34 11.56
N TYR A 46 13.28 -2.16 11.54
CA TYR A 46 14.25 -1.71 12.54
C TYR A 46 13.75 -0.45 13.27
N THR A 47 13.96 -0.42 14.58
CA THR A 47 13.66 0.74 15.43
C THR A 47 14.82 1.74 15.40
N CYS A 48 14.51 3.02 15.19
CA CYS A 48 15.44 4.13 15.17
C CYS A 48 15.59 4.78 16.57
N ALA A 49 16.46 5.78 16.71
CA ALA A 49 16.72 6.47 17.99
C ALA A 49 15.45 7.13 18.60
N ASP A 50 14.54 7.58 17.74
CA ASP A 50 13.28 8.24 18.09
C ASP A 50 12.12 7.24 18.33
N HIS A 51 12.43 5.95 18.46
CA HIS A 51 11.47 4.86 18.62
C HIS A 51 10.51 4.67 17.43
N ARG A 52 10.74 5.35 16.30
CA ARG A 52 10.02 5.11 15.05
C ARG A 52 10.79 4.08 14.21
N TRP A 53 10.22 3.65 13.09
CA TRP A 53 10.71 2.48 12.35
C TRP A 53 11.09 2.77 10.91
N ILE A 54 12.10 2.03 10.42
CA ILE A 54 12.48 1.89 9.01
C ILE A 54 12.19 0.46 8.59
N SER A 55 11.54 0.28 7.44
CA SER A 55 11.42 -1.02 6.78
C SER A 55 12.58 -1.18 5.80
N VAL A 56 13.23 -2.34 5.83
CA VAL A 56 14.29 -2.74 4.90
C VAL A 56 13.80 -3.96 4.14
N GLY A 57 13.88 -3.93 2.81
CA GLY A 57 13.40 -5.00 1.93
C GLY A 57 14.30 -5.19 0.71
N CYS A 58 15.61 -5.24 0.91
CA CYS A 58 16.61 -5.36 -0.15
C CYS A 58 17.04 -6.82 -0.38
N LEU A 59 16.11 -7.65 -0.88
CA LEU A 59 16.37 -9.07 -1.14
C LEU A 59 17.40 -9.27 -2.25
N GLU A 60 17.33 -8.49 -3.32
CA GLU A 60 18.21 -8.65 -4.47
C GLU A 60 19.62 -8.10 -4.19
N PRO A 61 20.71 -8.79 -4.59
CA PRO A 61 22.08 -8.40 -4.24
C PRO A 61 22.47 -6.97 -4.63
N GLN A 62 21.94 -6.44 -5.72
CA GLN A 62 22.19 -5.05 -6.15
C GLN A 62 21.57 -4.02 -5.20
N PHE A 63 20.37 -4.31 -4.67
CA PHE A 63 19.69 -3.44 -3.71
C PHE A 63 20.33 -3.57 -2.33
N PHE A 64 20.73 -4.79 -1.95
CA PHE A 64 21.48 -5.01 -0.71
C PHE A 64 22.82 -4.27 -0.73
N ARG A 65 23.51 -4.23 -1.87
CA ARG A 65 24.72 -3.41 -2.04
C ARG A 65 24.43 -1.93 -1.82
N ALA A 66 23.43 -1.37 -2.51
CA ALA A 66 23.06 0.03 -2.36
C ALA A 66 22.67 0.39 -0.92
N PHE A 67 21.95 -0.52 -0.25
CA PHE A 67 21.61 -0.41 1.16
C PHE A 67 22.85 -0.40 2.06
N LEU A 68 23.69 -1.44 1.95
CA LEU A 68 24.83 -1.65 2.83
C LEU A 68 25.85 -0.51 2.70
N GLU A 69 26.17 -0.09 1.48
CA GLU A 69 27.10 1.02 1.25
C GLU A 69 26.63 2.34 1.87
N ARG A 70 25.33 2.66 1.72
CA ARG A 70 24.73 3.87 2.30
C ARG A 70 24.64 3.79 3.82
N PHE A 71 24.24 2.63 4.35
CA PHE A 71 24.15 2.40 5.78
C PHE A 71 25.52 2.56 6.43
N LEU A 72 26.55 1.86 5.94
CA LEU A 72 27.91 1.96 6.48
C LEU A 72 28.48 3.38 6.37
N ARG A 73 28.21 4.10 5.27
CA ARG A 73 28.66 5.50 5.12
C ARG A 73 28.00 6.47 6.11
N ALA A 74 26.76 6.18 6.52
CA ALA A 74 26.03 7.00 7.48
C ALA A 74 26.47 6.76 8.93
N LEU A 75 27.11 5.63 9.22
CA LEU A 75 27.63 5.34 10.56
C LEU A 75 28.88 6.16 10.88
N PRO A 76 29.01 6.67 12.12
CA PRO A 76 30.25 7.29 12.57
C PRO A 76 31.44 6.32 12.47
N SER A 77 32.60 6.81 12.03
CA SER A 77 33.78 5.95 11.83
C SER A 77 34.25 5.29 13.13
N ASP A 78 34.17 6.00 14.25
CA ASP A 78 34.50 5.49 15.58
C ASP A 78 33.59 4.35 16.03
N VAL A 79 32.33 4.32 15.59
CA VAL A 79 31.43 3.18 15.81
C VAL A 79 31.87 1.98 14.98
N LEU A 80 32.20 2.18 13.71
CA LEU A 80 32.66 1.10 12.83
C LEU A 80 34.00 0.50 13.30
N ASP A 81 34.92 1.34 13.79
CA ASP A 81 36.23 0.92 14.29
C ASP A 81 36.13 0.04 15.56
N GLN A 82 35.01 0.12 16.29
CA GLN A 82 34.74 -0.68 17.49
C GLN A 82 34.05 -2.02 17.19
N GLU A 83 33.61 -2.24 15.95
CA GLU A 83 32.87 -3.45 15.58
C GLU A 83 33.83 -4.56 15.13
N ASP A 84 33.86 -5.66 15.89
CA ASP A 84 34.68 -6.85 15.55
C ASP A 84 34.18 -7.58 14.29
N TRP A 85 32.98 -7.25 13.82
CA TRP A 85 32.34 -7.87 12.66
C TRP A 85 31.43 -6.87 11.94
N VAL A 86 31.53 -6.82 10.62
CA VAL A 86 30.72 -5.95 9.76
C VAL A 86 30.12 -6.80 8.62
N PRO A 87 28.86 -6.61 8.24
CA PRO A 87 28.25 -7.34 7.14
C PRO A 87 28.95 -7.07 5.80
N THR A 88 29.07 -8.11 4.98
CA THR A 88 29.60 -8.02 3.60
C THR A 88 28.53 -8.43 2.60
N LEU A 89 28.77 -8.13 1.32
CA LEU A 89 27.85 -8.49 0.23
C LEU A 89 27.72 -10.02 0.08
N GLU A 90 28.82 -10.74 0.24
CA GLU A 90 28.87 -12.21 0.16
C GLU A 90 28.14 -12.87 1.33
N GLY A 91 28.06 -12.17 2.47
CA GLY A 91 27.40 -12.62 3.70
C GLY A 91 25.87 -12.53 3.66
N GLN A 92 25.27 -11.91 2.62
CA GLN A 92 23.82 -11.65 2.57
C GLN A 92 22.99 -12.92 2.83
N TYR A 93 23.26 -14.01 2.10
CA TYR A 93 22.50 -15.26 2.23
C TYR A 93 23.13 -16.30 3.16
N GLN A 94 24.18 -15.95 3.90
CA GLN A 94 24.79 -16.81 4.91
C GLN A 94 23.98 -16.74 6.20
N LYS A 95 23.11 -17.74 6.42
CA LYS A 95 22.16 -17.73 7.54
C LYS A 95 22.84 -17.72 8.90
N GLU A 96 24.04 -18.29 8.98
CA GLU A 96 24.85 -18.35 10.19
C GLU A 96 25.23 -16.95 10.69
N ASP A 97 25.31 -15.98 9.79
CA ASP A 97 25.65 -14.59 10.09
C ASP A 97 24.41 -13.70 10.31
N TRP A 98 23.19 -14.17 10.04
CA TRP A 98 21.98 -13.35 10.12
C TRP A 98 21.75 -12.76 11.51
N THR A 99 22.03 -13.52 12.58
CA THR A 99 21.91 -13.00 13.95
C THR A 99 22.85 -11.83 14.20
N LYS A 100 24.10 -11.91 13.71
CA LYS A 100 25.10 -10.84 13.86
C LYS A 100 24.73 -9.63 13.00
N MET A 101 24.35 -9.88 11.75
CA MET A 101 23.90 -8.86 10.80
C MET A 101 22.70 -8.08 11.32
N LYS A 102 21.69 -8.79 11.85
CA LYS A 102 20.52 -8.16 12.45
C LYS A 102 20.90 -7.28 13.63
N SER A 103 21.75 -7.79 14.53
CA SER A 103 22.21 -7.03 15.70
C SER A 103 23.00 -5.79 15.31
N PHE A 104 23.83 -5.89 14.26
CA PHE A 104 24.59 -4.76 13.69
C PHE A 104 23.64 -3.68 13.14
N PHE A 105 22.67 -4.06 12.33
CA PHE A 105 21.66 -3.12 11.82
C PHE A 105 20.82 -2.50 12.95
N GLU A 106 20.38 -3.29 13.94
CA GLU A 106 19.64 -2.77 15.11
C GLU A 106 20.43 -1.73 15.90
N ARG A 107 21.74 -1.95 16.11
CA ARG A 107 22.59 -0.96 16.79
C ARG A 107 22.76 0.30 15.93
N GLY A 108 23.08 0.13 14.65
CA GLY A 108 23.29 1.26 13.75
C GLY A 108 22.04 2.12 13.61
N PHE A 109 20.87 1.53 13.34
CA PHE A 109 19.61 2.27 13.21
C PHE A 109 19.26 3.09 14.47
N LYS A 110 19.64 2.62 15.67
CA LYS A 110 19.42 3.32 16.94
C LYS A 110 20.30 4.56 17.15
N LEU A 111 21.28 4.82 16.30
CA LEU A 111 22.15 6.00 16.42
C LEU A 111 21.47 7.30 15.98
N PHE A 112 20.54 7.22 15.02
CA PHE A 112 19.86 8.38 14.44
C PHE A 112 18.35 8.20 14.39
N ASP A 113 17.62 9.30 14.27
CA ASP A 113 16.17 9.29 14.13
C ASP A 113 15.70 8.72 12.77
N ARG A 114 14.42 8.37 12.65
CA ARG A 114 13.86 7.81 11.42
C ARG A 114 14.02 8.73 10.21
N ASN A 115 13.93 10.05 10.39
CA ASN A 115 13.98 11.00 9.27
C ASN A 115 15.41 11.14 8.73
N HIS A 116 16.42 11.06 9.59
CA HIS A 116 17.81 10.95 9.17
C HIS A 116 18.00 9.75 8.23
N TRP A 117 17.56 8.56 8.65
CA TRP A 117 17.65 7.36 7.82
C TRP A 117 16.84 7.46 6.53
N ALA A 118 15.62 8.02 6.60
CA ALA A 118 14.80 8.26 5.42
C ALA A 118 15.56 9.11 4.38
N ASN A 119 16.22 10.19 4.82
CA ASN A 119 17.02 11.05 3.93
C ASN A 119 18.25 10.34 3.34
N ILE A 120 18.89 9.42 4.10
CA ILE A 120 20.04 8.65 3.61
C ILE A 120 19.64 7.70 2.46
N PHE A 121 18.44 7.12 2.54
CA PHE A 121 17.96 6.13 1.56
C PHE A 121 17.06 6.72 0.47
N ASP A 122 16.57 7.95 0.63
CA ASP A 122 15.72 8.60 -0.36
C ASP A 122 16.40 8.68 -1.74
N GLY A 123 15.60 8.49 -2.79
CA GLY A 123 16.06 8.49 -4.18
C GLY A 123 17.09 7.41 -4.52
N SER A 124 17.19 6.34 -3.73
CA SER A 124 18.15 5.25 -3.95
C SER A 124 17.50 3.88 -4.14
N ASP A 125 18.24 2.96 -4.75
CA ASP A 125 17.82 1.56 -4.93
C ASP A 125 18.05 0.69 -3.68
N ALA A 126 18.18 1.29 -2.49
CA ALA A 126 18.46 0.58 -1.23
C ALA A 126 17.26 -0.20 -0.67
N CYS A 127 16.06 -0.04 -1.24
CA CYS A 127 14.81 -0.67 -0.76
C CYS A 127 14.62 -0.51 0.76
N ALA A 128 14.90 0.68 1.30
CA ALA A 128 14.71 1.02 2.70
C ALA A 128 13.88 2.32 2.81
N VAL A 129 12.80 2.27 3.58
CA VAL A 129 11.80 3.35 3.64
C VAL A 129 11.28 3.58 5.07
N PRO A 130 10.89 4.82 5.43
CA PRO A 130 10.26 5.09 6.72
C PRO A 130 8.91 4.39 6.83
N VAL A 131 8.65 3.78 7.99
CA VAL A 131 7.30 3.35 8.35
C VAL A 131 6.50 4.58 8.78
N LEU A 132 5.45 4.88 8.03
CA LEU A 132 4.60 6.05 8.25
C LEU A 132 3.47 5.72 9.22
N SER A 133 3.15 6.67 10.09
CA SER A 133 1.87 6.67 10.79
C SER A 133 0.72 6.97 9.82
N PRO A 134 -0.53 6.59 10.15
CA PRO A 134 -1.69 6.93 9.32
C PRO A 134 -1.79 8.42 8.99
N SER A 135 -1.50 9.30 9.95
CA SER A 135 -1.53 10.76 9.75
C SER A 135 -0.44 11.24 8.80
N GLU A 136 0.79 10.74 8.93
CA GLU A 136 1.88 11.05 7.99
C GLU A 136 1.56 10.57 6.57
N ALA A 137 1.00 9.36 6.45
CA ALA A 137 0.59 8.80 5.17
C ALA A 137 -0.52 9.63 4.51
N ALA A 138 -1.51 10.08 5.30
CA ALA A 138 -2.58 10.95 4.81
C ALA A 138 -2.06 12.30 4.28
N VAL A 139 -1.10 12.91 4.98
CA VAL A 139 -0.46 14.16 4.53
C VAL A 139 0.32 13.95 3.24
N LEU A 140 1.09 12.85 3.11
CA LEU A 140 1.85 12.57 1.88
C LEU A 140 0.97 12.15 0.69
N ALA A 141 -0.19 11.53 0.96
CA ALA A 141 -1.14 11.17 -0.07
C ALA A 141 -1.97 12.37 -0.58
N ALA A 142 -1.92 13.51 0.13
CA ALA A 142 -2.66 14.70 -0.25
C ALA A 142 -2.19 15.20 -1.64
N PRO A 143 -3.11 15.59 -2.55
CA PRO A 143 -2.74 16.15 -3.84
C PRO A 143 -1.87 17.41 -3.68
N ALA A 144 -0.76 17.48 -4.43
CA ALA A 144 0.14 18.65 -4.45
C ALA A 144 -0.56 19.98 -4.86
N ASP A 145 -1.70 19.91 -5.56
CA ASP A 145 -2.47 21.08 -6.03
C ASP A 145 -3.36 21.72 -4.94
N THR A 146 -3.14 21.44 -3.66
CA THR A 146 -3.90 22.03 -2.53
C THR A 146 -3.46 23.46 -2.16
N THR A 147 -2.95 24.25 -3.12
CA THR A 147 -2.65 25.69 -2.94
C THR A 147 -3.89 26.56 -2.68
N ASN A 148 -5.10 25.99 -2.65
CA ASN A 148 -6.36 26.69 -2.36
C ASN A 148 -6.93 26.42 -0.96
N GLY A 149 -6.09 26.23 0.05
CA GLY A 149 -6.48 26.54 1.45
C GLY A 149 -7.61 25.70 2.07
N LEU A 150 -8.00 24.58 1.47
CA LEU A 150 -8.90 23.59 2.07
C LEU A 150 -8.10 22.45 2.71
N ALA A 151 -7.12 22.81 3.54
CA ALA A 151 -6.69 21.94 4.63
C ALA A 151 -7.68 22.12 5.81
N SER A 152 -8.97 22.01 5.53
CA SER A 152 -9.99 22.00 6.57
C SER A 152 -10.07 20.60 7.16
N HIS A 153 -10.06 20.52 8.49
CA HIS A 153 -10.17 19.37 9.40
C HIS A 153 -11.31 18.35 9.16
N ILE A 154 -11.77 18.17 7.93
CA ILE A 154 -12.61 17.06 7.54
C ILE A 154 -11.65 15.92 7.19
N GLU A 155 -11.78 14.82 7.93
CA GLU A 155 -11.13 13.53 7.70
C GLU A 155 -10.75 13.35 6.23
N SER A 156 -9.46 13.21 5.94
CA SER A 156 -8.94 13.11 4.57
C SER A 156 -9.51 11.90 3.86
N ILE A 157 -10.66 12.04 3.22
CA ILE A 157 -11.27 10.98 2.43
C ILE A 157 -10.28 10.63 1.32
N PRO A 158 -9.85 9.37 1.19
CA PRO A 158 -8.94 8.97 0.13
C PRO A 158 -9.54 9.31 -1.22
N VAL A 159 -8.79 10.02 -2.06
CA VAL A 159 -9.19 10.23 -3.44
C VAL A 159 -9.10 8.91 -4.20
N PRO A 160 -9.99 8.65 -5.18
CA PRO A 160 -9.91 7.44 -5.99
C PRO A 160 -8.51 7.21 -6.60
N HIS A 161 -7.98 6.00 -6.44
CA HIS A 161 -6.68 5.57 -6.95
C HIS A 161 -6.80 4.23 -7.72
N PRO A 162 -6.07 4.01 -8.83
CA PRO A 162 -5.11 4.91 -9.49
C PRO A 162 -5.77 6.06 -10.24
N ARG A 163 -5.01 7.15 -10.47
CA ARG A 163 -5.44 8.25 -11.35
C ARG A 163 -5.45 7.77 -12.80
N LEU A 164 -6.62 7.42 -13.31
CA LEU A 164 -6.79 6.97 -14.69
C LEU A 164 -6.70 8.16 -15.65
N SER A 165 -5.82 8.07 -16.66
CA SER A 165 -5.64 9.14 -17.64
C SER A 165 -6.85 9.35 -18.55
N ARG A 166 -7.52 8.27 -18.95
CA ARG A 166 -8.65 8.31 -19.91
C ARG A 166 -10.00 8.55 -19.25
N THR A 167 -10.18 8.01 -18.04
CA THR A 167 -11.44 8.09 -17.28
C THR A 167 -11.14 8.42 -15.83
N PRO A 168 -10.65 9.64 -15.51
CA PRO A 168 -10.35 10.03 -14.15
C PRO A 168 -11.60 9.88 -13.28
N ALA A 169 -11.51 9.07 -12.23
CA ALA A 169 -12.54 9.04 -11.21
C ALA A 169 -12.55 10.41 -10.53
N ARG A 170 -13.63 11.16 -10.69
CA ARG A 170 -13.83 12.41 -9.97
C ARG A 170 -14.48 12.07 -8.63
N PRO A 171 -14.01 12.62 -7.50
CA PRO A 171 -14.85 12.64 -6.32
C PRO A 171 -16.20 13.29 -6.71
N PRO A 172 -17.31 12.88 -6.07
CA PRO A 172 -18.61 13.53 -6.29
C PRO A 172 -18.44 15.05 -6.25
N PRO A 173 -19.05 15.80 -7.19
CA PRO A 173 -18.88 17.24 -7.23
C PRO A 173 -19.25 17.85 -5.88
N ASP A 174 -18.30 18.60 -5.34
CA ASP A 174 -18.35 19.47 -4.16
C ASP A 174 -19.79 19.80 -3.70
N HIS A 175 -20.33 19.03 -2.76
CA HIS A 175 -21.32 19.60 -1.86
C HIS A 175 -20.49 20.43 -0.89
N GLY A 176 -20.61 21.76 -0.92
CA GLY A 176 -20.08 22.64 0.13
C GLY A 176 -20.69 22.40 1.52
N SER A 177 -21.07 21.16 1.82
CA SER A 177 -21.54 20.62 3.08
C SER A 177 -20.53 19.60 3.55
N SER A 178 -20.08 19.76 4.78
CA SER A 178 -19.16 18.91 5.54
C SER A 178 -19.65 17.47 5.80
N THR A 179 -20.52 16.92 4.95
CA THR A 179 -21.20 15.64 5.12
C THR A 179 -20.98 14.80 3.87
N LEU A 180 -20.32 13.65 4.03
CA LEU A 180 -20.38 12.55 3.07
C LEU A 180 -21.85 12.33 2.69
N ASP A 181 -22.19 12.47 1.40
CA ASP A 181 -23.49 12.07 0.87
C ASP A 181 -23.56 10.53 0.85
N ILE A 182 -23.77 9.96 2.04
CA ILE A 182 -23.98 8.54 2.24
C ILE A 182 -25.40 8.24 1.78
N LEU A 183 -25.53 7.39 0.75
CA LEU A 183 -26.85 6.91 0.35
C LEU A 183 -27.52 6.23 1.54
N LEU A 184 -28.69 6.73 1.91
CA LEU A 184 -29.47 6.09 2.96
C LEU A 184 -30.04 4.77 2.43
N PRO A 185 -30.06 3.70 3.23
CA PRO A 185 -30.76 2.47 2.85
C PRO A 185 -32.20 2.79 2.43
N GLY A 186 -32.55 2.40 1.21
CA GLY A 186 -33.89 2.62 0.65
C GLY A 186 -34.11 3.94 -0.10
N GLN A 187 -33.15 4.87 -0.08
CA GLN A 187 -33.29 6.23 -0.66
C GLN A 187 -33.80 6.24 -2.11
N HIS A 188 -33.36 5.29 -2.94
CA HIS A 188 -33.72 5.20 -4.36
C HIS A 188 -34.67 4.04 -4.69
N THR A 189 -35.21 3.34 -3.69
CA THR A 189 -36.04 2.14 -3.91
C THR A 189 -37.25 2.43 -4.79
N ASN A 190 -38.02 3.48 -4.49
CA ASN A 190 -39.22 3.79 -5.28
C ASN A 190 -38.87 4.22 -6.71
N GLU A 191 -37.81 5.01 -6.89
CA GLU A 191 -37.32 5.46 -8.20
C GLU A 191 -36.92 4.28 -9.08
N ILE A 192 -36.10 3.36 -8.57
CA ILE A 192 -35.64 2.18 -9.30
C ILE A 192 -36.81 1.26 -9.63
N LEU A 193 -37.75 1.05 -8.69
CA LEU A 193 -38.93 0.22 -8.97
C LEU A 193 -39.85 0.84 -10.04
N MET A 194 -39.92 2.17 -10.11
CA MET A 194 -40.63 2.87 -11.19
C MET A 194 -39.91 2.71 -12.54
N GLU A 195 -38.59 2.85 -12.57
CA GLU A 195 -37.76 2.65 -13.78
C GLU A 195 -37.90 1.22 -14.33
N LEU A 196 -38.00 0.23 -13.44
CA LEU A 196 -38.24 -1.17 -13.79
C LEU A 196 -39.70 -1.46 -14.24
N GLY A 197 -40.58 -0.46 -14.20
CA GLY A 197 -41.98 -0.59 -14.63
C GLY A 197 -42.90 -1.29 -13.62
N ILE A 198 -42.46 -1.47 -12.36
CA ILE A 198 -43.29 -2.06 -11.31
C ILE A 198 -44.40 -1.08 -10.95
N ARG A 199 -45.65 -1.54 -11.03
CA ARG A 199 -46.82 -0.66 -10.84
C ARG A 199 -46.99 -0.28 -9.37
N GLN A 200 -47.63 0.86 -9.10
CA GLN A 200 -47.77 1.40 -7.74
C GLN A 200 -48.46 0.43 -6.77
N ASP A 201 -49.43 -0.35 -7.24
CA ASP A 201 -50.10 -1.39 -6.46
C ASP A 201 -49.18 -2.56 -6.12
N GLU A 202 -48.32 -2.96 -7.05
CA GLU A 202 -47.29 -3.98 -6.83
C GLU A 202 -46.22 -3.48 -5.87
N ARG A 203 -45.78 -2.21 -5.99
CA ARG A 203 -44.82 -1.60 -5.04
C ARG A 203 -45.38 -1.54 -3.62
N LYS A 204 -46.67 -1.18 -3.46
CA LYS A 204 -47.37 -1.22 -2.17
C LYS A 204 -47.40 -2.62 -1.58
N LYS A 205 -47.70 -3.64 -2.41
CA LYS A 205 -47.69 -5.03 -1.98
C LYS A 205 -46.30 -5.46 -1.50
N LEU A 206 -45.25 -5.16 -2.26
CA LEU A 206 -43.86 -5.46 -1.89
C LEU A 206 -43.48 -4.86 -0.54
N ALA A 207 -43.88 -3.61 -0.28
CA ALA A 207 -43.60 -2.98 0.99
C ALA A 207 -44.40 -3.60 2.15
N LEU A 208 -45.70 -3.90 1.95
CA LEU A 208 -46.53 -4.57 2.96
C LEU A 208 -46.03 -5.97 3.32
N ASP A 209 -45.54 -6.71 2.31
CA ASP A 209 -44.93 -8.02 2.47
C ASP A 209 -43.56 -7.93 3.19
N GLY A 210 -43.03 -6.72 3.38
CA GLY A 210 -41.74 -6.45 4.03
C GLY A 210 -40.53 -6.58 3.10
N ALA A 211 -40.77 -6.78 1.79
CA ALA A 211 -39.72 -6.97 0.80
C ALA A 211 -38.87 -5.70 0.57
N LEU A 212 -39.39 -4.51 0.90
CA LEU A 212 -38.67 -3.23 0.79
C LEU A 212 -38.05 -2.76 2.12
N GLY A 213 -38.09 -3.58 3.16
CA GLY A 213 -37.64 -3.22 4.51
C GLY A 213 -38.78 -2.82 5.45
N SER A 214 -38.48 -2.78 6.76
CA SER A 214 -39.48 -2.50 7.80
C SER A 214 -39.94 -1.04 7.82
N LEU A 215 -39.03 -0.11 7.51
CA LEU A 215 -39.34 1.33 7.47
C LEU A 215 -40.40 1.66 6.40
N GLU A 216 -40.24 1.13 5.19
CA GLU A 216 -41.20 1.31 4.09
C GLU A 216 -42.58 0.72 4.41
N LYS A 217 -42.59 -0.40 5.13
CA LYS A 217 -43.83 -1.05 5.60
C LYS A 217 -44.58 -0.18 6.59
N GLU A 218 -43.87 0.43 7.54
CA GLU A 218 -44.44 1.35 8.53
C GLU A 218 -44.94 2.66 7.89
N VAL A 219 -44.20 3.22 6.93
CA VAL A 219 -44.59 4.43 6.19
C VAL A 219 -45.92 4.23 5.45
N ILE A 220 -46.13 3.08 4.82
CA ILE A 220 -47.38 2.80 4.06
C ILE A 220 -48.56 2.49 4.98
N GLN A 221 -48.30 1.97 6.18
CA GLN A 221 -49.34 1.73 7.18
C GLN A 221 -49.76 3.01 7.92
N ALA A 222 -48.99 4.09 7.82
CA ALA A 222 -49.34 5.38 8.42
C ALA A 222 -50.53 6.05 7.69
N PRO A 223 -51.49 6.63 8.44
CA PRO A 223 -52.67 7.26 7.85
C PRO A 223 -52.28 8.49 7.01
N GLY A 224 -52.62 8.47 5.71
CA GLY A 224 -52.38 9.59 4.78
C GLY A 224 -51.13 9.47 3.90
N ALA A 225 -50.40 8.35 3.96
CA ALA A 225 -49.19 8.15 3.17
C ALA A 225 -49.44 8.09 1.65
N LYS A 226 -48.69 8.88 0.89
CA LYS A 226 -48.63 8.82 -0.57
C LYS A 226 -47.27 8.24 -1.00
N LEU A 227 -47.33 7.23 -1.87
CA LEU A 227 -46.22 6.74 -2.69
C LEU A 227 -46.29 7.37 -4.07
#